data_AF-A0A0J1GVA6-F1
#
_entry.id   AF-A0A0J1GVA6-F1
#
_cell.length_a   1.000
_cell.length_b   1.000
_cell.length_c   1.000
_cell.angle_alpha   90.00
_cell.angle_beta   90.00
_cell.angle_gamma   90.00
#
_symmetry.space_group_name_H-M   'P 1'
#
loop_
_entity.id
_entity.type
_entity.pdbx_description
1 polymer ?
#
loop_
_entity_poly.entity_id
_entity_poly.type
_entity_poly.pdbx_seq_one_letter_code
_entity_poly.pdbx_strand_id
1 'polypeptide(L)'
;MPVKEAAESLFNSVIARRVACNAHNELYHFLMAVNQYGIEAVVQETIRLLMNNGDEYLTALRKATDMAIHMMGIATGEKTYQLIRNSMNNTHMTSNIHTATLTYNFR
;
A
#
# COMPACT_ATOMS: atom_id res chain seq x y z
N MET A 1 3.05 5.48 33.52
CA MET A 1 3.06 4.51 32.41
C MET A 1 4.02 3.40 32.76
N PRO A 2 3.58 2.14 32.88
CA PRO A 2 4.48 1.01 33.07
C PRO A 2 5.49 0.95 31.91
N VAL A 3 6.74 0.60 32.23
CA VAL A 3 7.88 0.57 31.29
C VAL A 3 7.58 -0.23 30.01
N LYS A 4 6.74 -1.26 30.13
CA LYS A 4 6.26 -2.09 29.01
C LYS A 4 5.44 -1.30 27.99
N GLU A 5 4.47 -0.49 28.43
CA GLU A 5 3.63 0.33 27.53
C GLU A 5 4.46 1.42 26.83
N ALA A 6 5.46 1.98 27.52
CA ALA A 6 6.39 2.93 26.92
C ALA A 6 7.27 2.29 25.83
N ALA A 7 7.77 1.08 26.08
CA ALA A 7 8.57 0.32 25.12
C ALA A 7 7.74 -0.10 23.88
N GLU A 8 6.51 -0.56 24.09
CA GLU A 8 5.58 -0.91 23.00
C GLU A 8 5.21 0.32 22.17
N SER A 9 4.95 1.46 22.81
CA SER A 9 4.66 2.73 22.11
C SER A 9 5.83 3.19 21.24
N LEU A 10 7.06 3.15 21.78
CA LEU A 10 8.27 3.49 21.02
C LEU A 10 8.47 2.54 19.83
N PHE A 11 8.35 1.24 20.03
CA PHE A 11 8.49 0.26 18.94
C PHE A 11 7.46 0.51 17.84
N ASN A 12 6.19 0.69 18.22
CA ASN A 12 5.11 1.00 17.28
C ASN A 12 5.37 2.29 16.51
N SER A 13 5.92 3.32 17.16
CA SER A 13 6.27 4.59 16.50
C SER A 13 7.39 4.43 15.45
N VAL A 14 8.41 3.60 15.75
CA VAL A 14 9.52 3.33 14.82
C VAL A 14 9.01 2.58 13.59
N ILE A 15 8.16 1.57 13.79
CA ILE A 15 7.55 0.81 12.71
C ILE A 15 6.63 1.72 11.87
N ALA A 16 5.78 2.51 12.50
CA ALA A 16 4.88 3.45 11.82
C ALA A 16 5.68 4.45 10.96
N ARG A 17 6.78 4.99 11.50
CA ARG A 17 7.67 5.89 10.75
C ARG A 17 8.28 5.21 9.53
N ARG A 18 8.76 3.97 9.67
CA ARG A 18 9.33 3.22 8.54
C ARG A 18 8.30 3.00 7.44
N VAL A 19 7.08 2.62 7.81
CA VAL A 19 5.98 2.42 6.85
C VAL A 19 5.64 3.73 6.13
N ALA A 20 5.55 4.84 6.88
CA ALA A 20 5.29 6.15 6.28
C ALA A 20 6.40 6.59 5.32
N CYS A 21 7.67 6.37 5.66
CA CYS A 21 8.80 6.67 4.79
C CYS A 21 8.78 5.84 3.50
N ASN A 22 8.51 4.54 3.60
CA ASN A 22 8.41 3.67 2.42
C ASN A 22 7.26 4.11 1.52
N ALA A 23 6.08 4.36 2.11
CA ALA A 23 4.90 4.78 1.36
C ALA A 23 5.13 6.12 0.65
N HIS A 24 5.84 7.06 1.30
CA HIS A 24 6.23 8.33 0.68
C HIS A 24 7.17 8.12 -0.52
N ASN A 25 8.17 7.26 -0.39
CA ASN A 25 9.08 6.95 -1.49
C ASN A 25 8.36 6.28 -2.67
N GLU A 26 7.44 5.35 -2.39
CA GLU A 26 6.61 4.70 -3.42
C GLU A 26 5.76 5.72 -4.18
N LEU A 27 5.11 6.66 -3.47
CA LEU A 27 4.34 7.73 -4.09
C LEU A 27 5.23 8.66 -4.92
N TYR A 28 6.42 9.01 -4.41
CA TYR A 28 7.38 9.84 -5.15
C TYR A 28 7.78 9.17 -6.48
N HIS A 29 8.16 7.89 -6.46
CA HIS A 29 8.55 7.17 -7.67
C HIS A 29 7.39 6.96 -8.63
N PHE A 30 6.18 6.70 -8.12
CA PHE A 30 4.98 6.66 -8.95
C PHE A 30 4.75 7.98 -9.67
N LEU A 31 4.75 9.11 -8.94
CA LEU A 31 4.54 10.43 -9.54
C LEU A 31 5.63 10.79 -10.55
N MET A 32 6.89 10.43 -10.26
CA MET A 32 7.99 10.60 -11.21
C MET A 32 7.76 9.80 -12.49
N ALA A 33 7.34 8.53 -12.39
CA ALA A 33 7.04 7.70 -13.54
C ALA A 33 5.83 8.23 -14.35
N VAL A 34 4.77 8.66 -13.66
CA VAL A 34 3.59 9.27 -14.31
C VAL A 34 3.98 10.56 -15.04
N ASN A 35 4.81 11.40 -14.44
CA ASN A 35 5.29 12.62 -15.08
C ASN A 35 6.16 12.35 -16.32
N GLN A 36 6.96 11.27 -16.30
CA GLN A 36 7.87 10.94 -17.39
C GLN A 36 7.19 10.20 -18.55
N TYR A 37 6.26 9.29 -18.25
CA TYR A 37 5.72 8.34 -19.23
C TYR A 37 4.19 8.45 -19.42
N GLY A 38 3.51 9.21 -18.57
CA GLY A 38 2.05 9.27 -18.53
C GLY A 38 1.42 8.12 -17.73
N ILE A 39 0.22 8.38 -17.21
CA ILE A 39 -0.49 7.43 -16.34
C ILE A 39 -0.87 6.13 -17.07
N GLU A 40 -1.23 6.22 -18.35
CA GLU A 40 -1.61 5.05 -19.16
C GLU A 40 -0.46 4.05 -19.28
N ALA A 41 0.75 4.53 -19.60
CA ALA A 41 1.93 3.68 -19.70
C ALA A 41 2.29 3.02 -18.36
N VAL A 42 2.18 3.76 -17.26
CA VAL A 42 2.41 3.23 -15.91
C VAL A 42 1.41 2.13 -15.56
N VAL A 43 0.12 2.32 -15.87
CA VAL A 43 -0.92 1.31 -15.64
C VAL A 43 -0.67 0.07 -16.50
N GLN A 44 -0.36 0.23 -17.80
CA GLN A 44 -0.08 -0.89 -18.68
C GLN A 44 1.13 -1.73 -18.23
N GLU A 45 2.23 -1.07 -17.82
CA GLU A 45 3.39 -1.81 -17.29
C GLU A 45 3.06 -2.51 -15.97
N THR A 46 2.23 -1.89 -15.12
CA THR A 46 1.76 -2.51 -13.88
C THR A 46 0.93 -3.77 -14.16
N ILE A 47 0.06 -3.73 -15.18
CA ILE A 47 -0.71 -4.91 -15.63
C ILE A 47 0.24 -6.01 -16.06
N ARG A 48 1.26 -5.67 -16.88
CA ARG A 48 2.27 -6.64 -17.36
C ARG A 48 3.00 -7.30 -16.19
N LEU A 49 3.39 -6.54 -15.19
CA LEU A 49 4.06 -7.06 -13.99
C LEU A 49 3.15 -7.98 -13.16
N LEU A 50 1.89 -7.60 -12.97
CA LEU A 50 0.91 -8.44 -12.25
C LEU A 50 0.64 -9.76 -12.99
N MET A 51 0.53 -9.70 -14.33
CA MET A 51 0.40 -10.91 -15.15
C MET A 51 1.63 -11.82 -15.06
N ASN A 52 2.85 -11.24 -15.04
CA ASN A 52 4.07 -12.00 -14.83
C ASN A 52 4.12 -12.68 -13.46
N ASN A 53 3.38 -12.15 -12.47
CA ASN A 53 3.23 -12.72 -11.13
C ASN A 53 2.05 -13.71 -11.03
N GLY A 54 1.37 -14.02 -12.14
CA GLY A 54 0.32 -15.03 -12.21
C GLY A 54 -1.11 -14.50 -12.12
N ASP A 55 -1.34 -13.19 -12.09
CA ASP A 55 -2.70 -12.63 -12.16
C ASP A 55 -3.27 -12.74 -13.58
N GLU A 56 -4.55 -13.13 -13.69
CA GLU A 56 -5.29 -13.03 -14.96
C GLU A 56 -5.46 -11.56 -15.40
N TYR A 57 -5.52 -11.31 -16.71
CA TYR A 57 -5.54 -9.95 -17.28
C TYR A 57 -6.60 -9.04 -16.65
N LEU A 58 -7.86 -9.48 -16.51
CA LEU A 58 -8.92 -8.63 -15.93
C LEU A 58 -8.69 -8.33 -14.45
N THR A 59 -8.12 -9.29 -13.72
CA THR A 59 -7.74 -9.11 -12.31
C THR A 59 -6.57 -8.13 -12.18
N ALA A 60 -5.55 -8.28 -13.03
CA ALA A 60 -4.39 -7.39 -13.10
C ALA A 60 -4.81 -5.95 -13.49
N LEU A 61 -5.67 -5.82 -14.50
CA LEU A 61 -6.25 -4.53 -14.94
C LEU A 61 -6.96 -3.81 -13.81
N ARG A 62 -7.86 -4.52 -13.10
CA ARG A 62 -8.57 -3.95 -11.96
C ARG A 62 -7.60 -3.48 -10.87
N LYS A 63 -6.69 -4.35 -10.43
CA LYS A 63 -5.69 -4.03 -9.39
C LYS A 63 -4.82 -2.83 -9.79
N ALA A 64 -4.29 -2.82 -11.01
CA ALA A 64 -3.46 -1.73 -11.51
C ALA A 64 -4.20 -0.39 -11.55
N THR A 65 -5.45 -0.40 -12.01
CA THR A 65 -6.29 0.80 -12.07
C THR A 65 -6.63 1.32 -10.68
N ASP A 66 -7.01 0.43 -9.75
CA ASP A 66 -7.32 0.80 -8.37
C ASP A 66 -6.09 1.41 -7.67
N MET A 67 -4.90 0.81 -7.84
CA MET A 67 -3.65 1.36 -7.31
C MET A 67 -3.36 2.75 -7.87
N ALA A 68 -3.51 2.96 -9.18
CA ALA A 68 -3.31 4.26 -9.81
C ALA A 68 -4.27 5.32 -9.27
N ILE A 69 -5.56 4.99 -9.15
CA ILE A 69 -6.59 5.87 -8.57
C ILE A 69 -6.25 6.24 -7.11
N HIS A 70 -5.80 5.26 -6.33
CA HIS A 70 -5.43 5.47 -4.94
C HIS A 70 -4.19 6.35 -4.79
N MET A 71 -3.13 6.06 -5.55
CA MET A 71 -1.89 6.87 -5.52
C MET A 71 -2.14 8.30 -5.99
N MET A 72 -2.94 8.50 -7.04
CA MET A 72 -3.34 9.83 -7.48
C MET A 72 -4.18 10.56 -6.44
N GLY A 73 -5.14 9.87 -5.80
CA GLY A 73 -5.92 10.45 -4.71
C GLY A 73 -5.08 10.87 -3.50
N ILE A 74 -3.98 10.16 -3.21
CA ILE A 74 -3.02 10.59 -2.17
C ILE A 74 -2.26 11.83 -2.63
N ALA A 75 -1.78 11.84 -3.87
CA ALA A 75 -1.00 12.95 -4.42
C ALA A 75 -1.78 14.28 -4.45
N THR A 76 -3.08 14.22 -4.72
CA THR A 76 -3.97 15.40 -4.72
C THR A 76 -4.46 15.80 -3.34
N GLY A 77 -4.18 15.01 -2.30
CA GLY A 77 -4.68 15.21 -0.95
C GLY A 77 -6.15 14.82 -0.74
N GLU A 78 -6.82 14.24 -1.75
CA GLU A 78 -8.20 13.76 -1.66
C GLU A 78 -8.32 12.52 -0.75
N LYS A 79 -7.28 11.68 -0.74
CA LYS A 79 -7.21 10.46 0.06
C LYS A 79 -5.98 10.47 0.95
N THR A 80 -6.10 9.86 2.12
CA THR A 80 -4.94 9.56 2.98
C THR A 80 -4.57 8.09 2.83
N TYR A 81 -3.31 7.73 3.14
CA TYR A 81 -2.91 6.32 3.22
C TYR A 81 -3.82 5.49 4.14
N GLN A 82 -4.30 6.09 5.22
CA GLN A 82 -5.22 5.42 6.15
C GLN A 82 -6.58 5.14 5.52
N LEU A 83 -7.15 6.08 4.76
CA LEU A 83 -8.42 5.89 4.07
C LEU A 83 -8.34 4.76 3.04
N ILE A 84 -7.25 4.70 2.28
CA ILE A 84 -7.03 3.66 1.26
C ILE A 84 -6.82 2.28 1.89
N ARG A 85 -6.07 2.22 2.99
CA ARG A 85 -5.92 0.97 3.76
C ARG A 85 -7.27 0.45 4.24
N ASN A 86 -8.10 1.33 4.79
CA ASN A 86 -9.42 0.96 5.30
C ASN A 86 -10.35 0.49 4.16
N SER A 87 -10.28 1.11 2.97
CA SER A 87 -11.10 0.68 1.83
C SER A 87 -10.70 -0.69 1.29
N MET A 88 -9.40 -1.00 1.23
CA MET A 88 -8.91 -2.31 0.81
C MET A 88 -9.28 -3.42 1.80
N ASN A 89 -9.31 -3.11 3.10
CA ASN A 89 -9.72 -4.07 4.13
C ASN A 89 -11.24 -4.34 4.12
N ASN A 90 -12.06 -3.33 3.81
CA ASN A 90 -13.52 -3.50 3.74
C ASN A 90 -13.99 -4.29 2.51
N THR A 91 -13.18 -4.39 1.46
CA THR A 91 -13.48 -5.23 0.28
C THR A 91 -13.15 -6.70 0.49
N HIS A 92 -12.42 -7.04 1.56
CA HIS A 92 -12.04 -8.40 1.94
C HIS A 92 -12.70 -8.81 3.27
N MET A 93 -14.03 -9.04 3.26
CA MET A 93 -14.62 -10.01 4.19
C MET A 93 -14.33 -11.42 3.68
N THR A 94 -13.08 -11.85 3.85
CA THR A 94 -12.61 -13.23 4.04
C THR A 94 -11.09 -13.19 3.99
N SER A 95 -10.45 -13.83 4.98
CA SER A 95 -9.01 -13.90 5.22
C SER A 95 -8.41 -12.67 5.93
N ASN A 96 -8.23 -12.84 7.24
CA ASN A 96 -7.24 -12.13 8.06
C ASN A 96 -5.88 -12.06 7.33
N ILE A 97 -5.63 -11.00 6.58
CA ILE A 97 -4.29 -10.61 6.18
C ILE A 97 -4.14 -9.15 6.57
N HIS A 98 -3.95 -8.96 7.87
CA HIS A 98 -3.18 -7.83 8.33
C HIS A 98 -1.86 -7.83 7.53
N THR A 99 -1.41 -6.69 7.02
CA THR A 99 0.04 -6.42 6.82
C THR A 99 0.80 -6.33 8.15
N ALA A 100 0.31 -7.05 9.15
CA ALA A 100 0.86 -7.40 10.43
C ALA A 100 0.12 -8.66 10.94
N THR A 101 0.01 -9.73 10.15
CA THR A 101 0.08 -11.05 10.77
C THR A 101 1.56 -11.32 11.04
N LEU A 102 2.15 -10.52 11.94
CA LEU A 102 3.31 -10.97 12.69
C LEU A 102 2.76 -11.94 13.72
N THR A 103 2.45 -13.16 13.30
CA THR A 103 2.34 -14.29 14.22
C THR A 103 3.72 -14.49 14.83
N TYR A 104 4.02 -13.75 15.89
CA TYR A 104 5.08 -14.15 16.81
C TYR A 104 4.48 -15.24 17.71
N ASN A 105 4.73 -16.49 17.34
CA ASN A 105 4.72 -17.58 18.30
C ASN A 105 5.89 -17.33 19.26
N PHE A 106 5.61 -16.70 20.40
CA PHE A 106 6.52 -16.79 21.54
C PHE A 106 6.41 -18.22 22.07
N ARG A 107 7.48 -18.99 21.88
CA ARG A 107 7.78 -20.19 22.64
C ARG A 107 8.91 -19.86 23.60
#